data_AF-A0A1M4WCT8-F1
#
_entry.id   AF-A0A1M4WCT8-F1
#
_cell.length_a   1.000
_cell.length_b   1.000
_cell.length_c   1.000
_cell.angle_alpha   90.00
_cell.angle_beta   90.00
_cell.angle_gamma   90.00
#
_symmetry.space_group_name_H-M   'P 1'
#
loop_
_entity.id
_entity.type
_entity.pdbx_description
1 polymer ?
#
loop_
_entity_poly.entity_id
_entity_poly.type
_entity_poly.pdbx_seq_one_letter_code
_entity_poly.pdbx_strand_id
1 'polypeptide(L)'
;MKAEQIQKLFTHLEEVITWRINNSSENFNTGAPDFKSVDYTDFPLGNYISEKNFAHQEVIILLMALLPRLDPALLKRIYLDFPSSPLFDFCSVNDNGRLFYPTVQTVQYILGGENISERLTALDYFASDSVLVKEEIITFSGSGKDYGAENSQLNVHQEAFNIIIFGSELLPKMSNDFPAEQIHTHRSWTDLILPQNTLDELQSIESWYNSSRILMEDWDMQKKLKPGFRVLFYGDPGTGKTLAASLLGKYTKRPVFRVDVSMLVSKYIGETEKQLSKLFDKAENKNWILFFDEADAIFGKRTNVRDAHDKYANQEVSYLLQRIETFSGLIILASNFKNNMDKAFTRRFQSCIKFSNPKYEERLRIWRHNMPEQLKLEEIKLEEIADRYELTGSNIMNIIQDVSLKTIALMDPDFRVSPDMLLESIRKEYVKEDKIFP
;
A
#
# COMPACT_ATOMS: atom_id res chain seq x y z
N MET A 1 22.74 -19.84 1.61
CA MET A 1 21.87 -20.05 2.78
C MET A 1 20.39 -20.18 2.42
N LYS A 2 19.72 -19.18 1.81
CA LYS A 2 18.26 -19.27 1.54
C LYS A 2 17.84 -20.41 0.60
N ALA A 3 18.58 -20.67 -0.49
CA ALA A 3 18.21 -21.66 -1.50
C ALA A 3 18.28 -23.11 -0.99
N GLU A 4 19.28 -23.43 -0.19
CA GLU A 4 19.47 -24.78 0.37
C GLU A 4 18.36 -25.15 1.38
N GLN A 5 17.88 -24.17 2.14
CA GLN A 5 16.76 -24.37 3.08
C GLN A 5 15.41 -24.54 2.36
N ILE A 6 15.17 -23.76 1.30
CA ILE A 6 14.00 -23.97 0.43
C ILE A 6 14.06 -25.35 -0.22
N GLN A 7 15.24 -25.78 -0.69
CA GLN A 7 15.42 -27.10 -1.26
C GLN A 7 15.05 -28.22 -0.27
N LYS A 8 15.42 -28.10 1.01
CA LYS A 8 15.01 -29.08 2.05
C LYS A 8 13.49 -29.19 2.21
N LEU A 9 12.76 -28.08 2.11
CA LEU A 9 11.28 -28.11 2.16
C LEU A 9 10.70 -28.84 0.95
N PHE A 10 11.24 -28.61 -0.24
CA PHE A 10 10.79 -29.31 -1.45
C PHE A 10 11.23 -30.78 -1.48
N THR A 11 12.38 -31.13 -0.87
CA THR A 11 12.76 -32.53 -0.64
C THR A 11 11.78 -33.21 0.30
N HIS A 12 11.38 -32.56 1.39
CA HIS A 12 10.34 -33.10 2.27
C HIS A 12 9.00 -33.26 1.55
N LEU A 13 8.60 -32.29 0.71
CA LEU A 13 7.40 -32.43 -0.12
C LEU A 13 7.50 -33.65 -1.06
N GLU A 14 8.66 -33.85 -1.69
CA GLU A 14 8.93 -35.01 -2.56
C GLU A 14 8.87 -36.33 -1.80
N GLU A 15 9.36 -36.39 -0.56
CA GLU A 15 9.22 -37.55 0.33
C GLU A 15 7.76 -37.84 0.66
N VAL A 16 6.96 -36.81 0.97
CA VAL A 16 5.53 -36.94 1.27
C VAL A 16 4.74 -37.42 0.04
N ILE A 17 5.02 -36.87 -1.14
CA ILE A 17 4.36 -37.30 -2.39
C ILE A 17 4.74 -38.75 -2.70
N THR A 18 6.02 -39.09 -2.63
CA THR A 18 6.51 -40.45 -2.87
C THR A 18 5.92 -41.43 -1.86
N TRP A 19 5.85 -41.06 -0.59
CA TRP A 19 5.19 -41.87 0.44
C TRP A 19 3.72 -42.11 0.09
N ARG A 20 2.97 -41.07 -0.31
CA ARG A 20 1.56 -41.23 -0.68
C ARG A 20 1.38 -42.18 -1.87
N ILE A 21 2.23 -42.08 -2.89
CA ILE A 21 2.16 -42.98 -4.06
C ILE A 21 2.34 -44.44 -3.65
N ASN A 22 3.25 -44.71 -2.70
CA ASN A 22 3.50 -46.08 -2.22
C ASN A 22 2.49 -46.56 -1.15
N ASN A 23 1.80 -45.64 -0.47
CA ASN A 23 0.90 -45.92 0.66
C ASN A 23 -0.48 -45.30 0.43
N SER A 24 -1.15 -45.68 -0.66
CA SER A 24 -2.39 -45.04 -1.14
C SER A 24 -3.58 -45.14 -0.16
N SER A 25 -3.58 -46.14 0.73
CA SER A 25 -4.66 -46.39 1.68
C SER A 25 -4.33 -45.96 3.12
N GLU A 26 -3.11 -45.52 3.42
CA GLU A 26 -2.70 -45.16 4.78
C GLU A 26 -3.19 -43.78 5.20
N ASN A 27 -3.50 -43.60 6.48
CA ASN A 27 -3.92 -42.31 7.03
C ASN A 27 -2.72 -41.34 7.05
N PHE A 28 -2.93 -40.14 6.49
CA PHE A 28 -1.87 -39.12 6.38
C PHE A 28 -1.31 -38.70 7.74
N ASN A 29 -2.17 -38.57 8.75
CA ASN A 29 -1.80 -38.01 10.05
C ASN A 29 -0.92 -38.96 10.87
N THR A 30 -0.90 -40.25 10.53
CA THR A 30 -0.15 -41.27 11.28
C THR A 30 1.00 -41.89 10.50
N GLY A 31 0.94 -41.85 9.16
CA GLY A 31 1.91 -42.54 8.31
C GLY A 31 2.82 -41.62 7.48
N ALA A 32 2.40 -40.38 7.20
CA ALA A 32 3.19 -39.48 6.35
C ALA A 32 4.50 -39.05 7.05
N PRO A 33 5.57 -38.77 6.30
CA PRO A 33 6.78 -38.16 6.85
C PRO A 33 6.45 -36.93 7.69
N ASP A 34 6.89 -36.91 8.95
CA ASP A 34 6.56 -35.82 9.87
C ASP A 34 7.19 -34.49 9.44
N PHE A 35 6.42 -33.41 9.55
CA PHE A 35 6.92 -32.04 9.41
C PHE A 35 7.11 -31.39 10.78
N LYS A 36 8.34 -30.96 11.08
CA LYS A 36 8.66 -30.18 12.28
C LYS A 36 9.10 -28.78 11.88
N SER A 37 8.28 -27.77 12.20
CA SER A 37 8.57 -26.37 11.88
C SER A 37 9.92 -25.87 12.42
N VAL A 38 10.36 -26.41 13.57
CA VAL A 38 11.63 -26.10 14.22
C VAL A 38 12.84 -26.46 13.35
N ASP A 39 12.72 -27.44 12.44
CA ASP A 39 13.82 -27.86 11.56
C ASP A 39 14.04 -26.89 10.38
N TYR A 40 13.14 -25.90 10.22
CA TYR A 40 13.09 -24.96 9.11
C TYR A 40 13.10 -23.50 9.58
N THR A 41 13.85 -23.15 10.63
CA THR A 41 13.98 -21.76 11.09
C THR A 41 15.06 -20.99 10.30
N ASP A 42 15.09 -19.66 10.44
CA ASP A 42 16.15 -18.76 9.94
C ASP A 42 16.08 -18.40 8.44
N PHE A 43 14.93 -18.59 7.79
CA PHE A 43 14.66 -18.05 6.46
C PHE A 43 13.17 -17.68 6.28
N PRO A 44 12.83 -16.78 5.34
CA PRO A 44 11.49 -16.18 5.23
C PRO A 44 10.32 -17.18 5.22
N LEU A 45 10.36 -18.21 4.37
CA LEU A 45 9.27 -19.19 4.26
C LEU A 45 9.11 -20.03 5.54
N GLY A 46 10.22 -20.48 6.12
CA GLY A 46 10.20 -21.26 7.36
C GLY A 46 9.73 -20.45 8.58
N ASN A 47 10.16 -19.18 8.67
CA ASN A 47 9.65 -18.25 9.66
C ASN A 47 8.16 -17.98 9.47
N TYR A 48 7.70 -17.80 8.22
CA TYR A 48 6.29 -17.58 7.90
C TYR A 48 5.41 -18.77 8.32
N ILE A 49 5.83 -20.00 8.02
CA ILE A 49 5.15 -21.23 8.47
C ILE A 49 5.04 -21.28 10.00
N SER A 50 6.15 -20.94 10.68
CA SER A 50 6.22 -20.97 12.15
C SER A 50 5.37 -19.88 12.81
N GLU A 51 5.39 -18.66 12.28
CA GLU A 51 4.61 -17.52 12.77
C GLU A 51 3.10 -17.75 12.63
N LYS A 52 2.67 -18.39 11.53
CA LYS A 52 1.26 -18.73 11.28
C LYS A 52 0.79 -19.99 12.00
N ASN A 53 1.71 -20.76 12.58
CA ASN A 53 1.43 -22.01 13.28
C ASN A 53 0.64 -23.01 12.42
N PHE A 54 1.05 -23.18 11.16
CA PHE A 54 0.37 -24.07 10.22
C PHE A 54 0.46 -25.54 10.65
N ALA A 55 -0.64 -26.26 10.47
CA ALA A 55 -0.68 -27.70 10.57
C ALA A 55 0.09 -28.36 9.41
N HIS A 56 0.50 -29.61 9.58
CA HIS A 56 1.28 -30.33 8.56
C HIS A 56 0.59 -30.33 7.19
N GLN A 57 -0.73 -30.54 7.14
CA GLN A 57 -1.52 -30.52 5.91
C GLN A 57 -1.48 -29.14 5.24
N GLU A 58 -1.62 -28.06 6.01
CA GLU A 58 -1.55 -26.69 5.49
C GLU A 58 -0.17 -26.37 4.91
N VAL A 59 0.90 -26.89 5.53
CA VAL A 59 2.26 -26.79 5.00
C VAL A 59 2.38 -27.51 3.66
N ILE A 60 1.86 -28.73 3.53
CA ILE A 60 1.87 -29.45 2.25
C ILE A 60 1.07 -28.69 1.19
N ILE A 61 -0.10 -28.15 1.53
CA ILE A 61 -0.90 -27.34 0.61
C ILE A 61 -0.12 -26.11 0.15
N LEU A 62 0.53 -25.40 1.07
CA LEU A 62 1.35 -24.24 0.77
C LEU A 62 2.52 -24.60 -0.17
N LEU A 63 3.24 -25.68 0.13
CA LEU A 63 4.37 -26.13 -0.70
C LEU A 63 3.90 -26.57 -2.10
N MET A 64 2.77 -27.27 -2.21
CA MET A 64 2.14 -27.57 -3.50
C MET A 64 1.77 -26.28 -4.25
N ALA A 65 1.19 -25.29 -3.59
CA ALA A 65 0.83 -24.01 -4.21
C ALA A 65 2.05 -23.19 -4.68
N LEU A 66 3.21 -23.36 -4.03
CA LEU A 66 4.47 -22.70 -4.40
C LEU A 66 5.23 -23.42 -5.53
N LEU A 67 4.95 -24.71 -5.73
CA LEU A 67 5.64 -25.58 -6.68
C LEU A 67 5.71 -25.01 -8.11
N PRO A 68 4.63 -24.45 -8.71
CA PRO A 68 4.69 -23.87 -10.06
C PRO A 68 5.72 -22.75 -10.22
N ARG A 69 6.07 -22.05 -9.14
CA ARG A 69 6.98 -20.89 -9.17
C ARG A 69 8.39 -21.23 -8.70
N LEU A 70 8.55 -22.19 -7.80
CA LEU A 70 9.84 -22.49 -7.15
C LEU A 70 10.52 -23.76 -7.69
N ASP A 71 9.78 -24.83 -7.97
CA ASP A 71 10.30 -26.05 -8.59
C ASP A 71 9.25 -26.70 -9.51
N PRO A 72 8.98 -26.08 -10.68
CA PRO A 72 7.92 -26.57 -11.59
C PRO A 72 8.20 -27.95 -12.18
N ALA A 73 9.43 -28.46 -12.04
CA ALA A 73 9.82 -29.76 -12.57
C ALA A 73 9.65 -30.90 -11.56
N LEU A 74 9.36 -30.62 -10.29
CA LEU A 74 9.28 -31.64 -9.23
C LEU A 74 8.31 -32.77 -9.57
N LEU A 75 7.05 -32.44 -9.86
CA LEU A 75 6.04 -33.44 -10.22
C LEU A 75 6.42 -34.21 -11.48
N LYS A 76 7.11 -33.57 -12.43
CA LYS A 76 7.61 -34.27 -13.61
C LYS A 76 8.69 -35.30 -13.26
N ARG A 77 9.61 -34.99 -12.34
CA ARG A 77 10.63 -35.94 -11.88
C ARG A 77 9.96 -37.16 -11.24
N ILE A 78 9.00 -36.93 -10.34
CA ILE A 78 8.23 -38.01 -9.72
C ILE A 78 7.44 -38.82 -10.76
N TYR A 79 6.88 -38.18 -11.78
CA TYR A 79 6.17 -38.90 -12.86
C TYR A 79 7.07 -39.85 -13.64
N LEU A 80 8.33 -39.47 -13.89
CA LEU A 80 9.27 -40.34 -14.60
C LEU A 80 9.59 -41.60 -13.79
N ASP A 81 9.59 -41.49 -12.47
CA ASP A 81 9.83 -42.61 -11.55
C ASP A 81 8.57 -43.44 -11.31
N PHE A 82 7.39 -42.81 -11.29
CA PHE A 82 6.09 -43.43 -11.00
C PHE A 82 5.02 -43.10 -12.08
N PRO A 83 5.20 -43.52 -13.35
CA PRO A 83 4.35 -43.09 -14.46
C PRO A 83 2.92 -43.64 -14.39
N SER A 84 2.68 -44.69 -13.62
CA SER A 84 1.37 -45.33 -13.43
C SER A 84 0.60 -44.81 -12.21
N SER A 85 1.12 -43.82 -11.50
CA SER A 85 0.46 -43.27 -10.33
C SER A 85 -0.80 -42.46 -10.71
N PRO A 86 -1.95 -42.69 -10.05
CA PRO A 86 -3.17 -41.93 -10.32
C PRO A 86 -3.08 -40.47 -9.86
N LEU A 87 -2.05 -40.09 -9.09
CA LEU A 87 -1.79 -38.69 -8.71
C LEU A 87 -1.79 -37.76 -9.94
N PHE A 88 -1.17 -38.22 -11.03
CA PHE A 88 -0.97 -37.39 -12.22
C PHE A 88 -2.22 -37.20 -13.06
N ASP A 89 -3.23 -38.05 -12.89
CA ASP A 89 -4.56 -37.88 -13.49
C ASP A 89 -5.29 -36.67 -12.90
N PHE A 90 -4.94 -36.28 -11.67
CA PHE A 90 -5.50 -35.12 -10.98
C PHE A 90 -4.70 -33.83 -11.19
N CYS A 91 -3.52 -33.90 -11.82
CA CYS A 91 -2.71 -32.72 -12.10
C CYS A 91 -3.23 -32.00 -13.35
N SER A 92 -3.14 -30.68 -13.38
CA SER A 92 -3.25 -29.95 -14.65
C SER A 92 -1.91 -30.00 -15.38
N VAL A 93 -1.94 -29.80 -16.69
CA VAL A 93 -0.74 -29.85 -17.53
C VAL A 93 -0.57 -28.52 -18.26
N ASN A 94 0.66 -28.07 -18.42
CA ASN A 94 0.95 -26.90 -19.23
C ASN A 94 0.61 -27.11 -20.72
N ASP A 95 0.53 -26.03 -21.50
CA ASP A 95 0.14 -26.06 -22.93
C ASP A 95 0.95 -27.06 -23.78
N ASN A 96 2.21 -27.29 -23.40
CA ASN A 96 3.12 -28.18 -24.10
C ASN A 96 3.06 -29.65 -23.63
N GLY A 97 2.23 -29.98 -22.64
CA GLY A 97 2.09 -31.34 -22.13
C GLY A 97 3.25 -31.83 -21.25
N ARG A 98 4.18 -30.95 -20.86
CA ARG A 98 5.51 -31.32 -20.33
C ARG A 98 5.66 -31.15 -18.83
N LEU A 99 4.87 -30.28 -18.21
CA LEU A 99 4.93 -29.96 -16.79
C LEU A 99 3.56 -30.17 -16.17
N PHE A 100 3.55 -30.78 -15.00
CA PHE A 100 2.36 -30.97 -14.19
C PHE A 100 2.26 -29.84 -13.17
N TYR A 101 1.07 -29.27 -13.02
CA TYR A 101 0.76 -28.30 -11.98
C TYR A 101 -0.29 -28.88 -11.01
N PRO A 102 -0.18 -28.58 -9.72
CA PRO A 102 -1.13 -29.05 -8.74
C PRO A 102 -2.50 -28.40 -8.91
N THR A 103 -3.53 -29.21 -8.72
CA THR A 103 -4.92 -28.78 -8.57
C THR A 103 -5.40 -29.06 -7.15
N VAL A 104 -6.63 -28.64 -6.85
CA VAL A 104 -7.31 -29.03 -5.60
C VAL A 104 -7.40 -30.56 -5.48
N GLN A 105 -7.76 -31.27 -6.56
CA GLN A 105 -7.77 -32.74 -6.56
C GLN A 105 -6.40 -33.37 -6.33
N THR A 106 -5.32 -32.76 -6.85
CA THR A 106 -3.96 -33.23 -6.58
C THR A 106 -3.69 -33.24 -5.07
N VAL A 107 -4.07 -32.16 -4.36
CA VAL A 107 -3.92 -32.08 -2.90
C VAL A 107 -4.84 -33.08 -2.20
N GLN A 108 -6.09 -33.20 -2.62
CA GLN A 108 -7.01 -34.18 -2.02
C GLN A 108 -6.42 -35.58 -2.08
N TYR A 109 -5.84 -35.98 -3.22
CA TYR A 109 -5.17 -37.27 -3.34
C TYR A 109 -3.92 -37.37 -2.45
N ILE A 110 -3.12 -36.30 -2.32
CA ILE A 110 -1.95 -36.28 -1.42
C ILE A 110 -2.37 -36.49 0.04
N LEU A 111 -3.44 -35.84 0.50
CA LEU A 111 -3.88 -35.91 1.89
C LEU A 111 -4.76 -37.14 2.17
N GLY A 112 -5.62 -37.55 1.25
CA GLY A 112 -6.61 -38.61 1.47
C GLY A 112 -6.36 -39.93 0.73
N GLY A 113 -5.47 -39.97 -0.25
CA GLY A 113 -5.18 -41.15 -1.05
C GLY A 113 -6.42 -41.73 -1.74
N GLU A 114 -6.60 -43.05 -1.65
CA GLU A 114 -7.78 -43.73 -2.20
C GLU A 114 -9.04 -43.58 -1.33
N ASN A 115 -8.89 -43.17 -0.06
CA ASN A 115 -10.02 -43.01 0.85
C ASN A 115 -10.84 -41.74 0.48
N ILE A 116 -12.08 -41.96 0.04
CA ILE A 116 -12.98 -40.87 -0.38
C ILE A 116 -13.32 -39.96 0.81
N SER A 117 -13.51 -40.50 2.01
CA SER A 117 -13.87 -39.69 3.18
C SER A 117 -12.75 -38.72 3.53
N GLU A 118 -11.50 -39.18 3.52
CA GLU A 118 -10.32 -38.34 3.80
C GLU A 118 -10.11 -37.29 2.70
N ARG A 119 -10.36 -37.65 1.43
CA ARG A 119 -10.33 -36.70 0.30
C ARG A 119 -11.39 -35.59 0.44
N LEU A 120 -12.56 -35.91 0.98
CA LEU A 120 -13.60 -34.92 1.26
C LEU A 120 -13.20 -34.01 2.43
N THR A 121 -12.61 -34.55 3.50
CA THR A 121 -12.08 -33.75 4.61
C THR A 121 -10.99 -32.78 4.17
N ALA A 122 -10.18 -33.14 3.16
CA ALA A 122 -9.19 -32.23 2.59
C ALA A 122 -9.79 -30.96 1.95
N LEU A 123 -11.09 -30.96 1.59
CA LEU A 123 -11.76 -29.77 1.07
C LEU A 123 -11.93 -28.67 2.12
N ASP A 124 -11.94 -29.00 3.40
CA ASP A 124 -12.10 -28.03 4.48
C ASP A 124 -10.95 -27.00 4.50
N TYR A 125 -9.76 -27.37 4.02
CA TYR A 125 -8.62 -26.45 3.87
C TYR A 125 -8.76 -25.45 2.70
N PHE A 126 -9.76 -25.65 1.84
CA PHE A 126 -10.07 -24.77 0.71
C PHE A 126 -11.40 -24.03 0.90
N ALA A 127 -12.09 -24.26 2.02
CA ALA A 127 -13.28 -23.52 2.39
C ALA A 127 -12.95 -22.05 2.71
N SER A 128 -13.94 -21.16 2.59
CA SER A 128 -13.76 -19.71 2.74
C SER A 128 -13.36 -19.26 4.15
N ASP A 129 -13.57 -20.11 5.15
CA ASP A 129 -13.21 -19.92 6.55
C ASP A 129 -11.82 -20.48 6.92
N SER A 130 -11.21 -21.28 6.03
CA SER A 130 -9.84 -21.80 6.21
C SER A 130 -8.81 -20.66 6.26
N VAL A 131 -7.72 -20.87 7.01
CA VAL A 131 -6.64 -19.87 7.15
C VAL A 131 -6.03 -19.53 5.78
N LEU A 132 -5.81 -20.54 4.94
CA LEU A 132 -5.19 -20.40 3.62
C LEU A 132 -6.01 -19.50 2.67
N VAL A 133 -7.33 -19.59 2.72
CA VAL A 133 -8.23 -18.78 1.86
C VAL A 133 -8.53 -17.43 2.51
N LYS A 134 -8.86 -17.42 3.80
CA LYS A 134 -9.23 -16.21 4.55
C LYS A 134 -8.11 -15.17 4.58
N GLU A 135 -6.86 -15.62 4.65
CA GLU A 135 -5.69 -14.73 4.62
C GLU A 135 -5.13 -14.50 3.21
N GLU A 136 -5.87 -14.90 2.17
CA GLU A 136 -5.46 -14.76 0.76
C GLU A 136 -4.07 -15.35 0.48
N ILE A 137 -3.74 -16.49 1.08
CA ILE A 137 -2.45 -17.16 0.87
C ILE A 137 -2.47 -17.91 -0.46
N ILE A 138 -3.55 -18.63 -0.72
CA ILE A 138 -3.74 -19.41 -1.96
C ILE A 138 -4.75 -18.75 -2.90
N THR A 139 -4.61 -19.06 -4.18
CA THR A 139 -5.47 -18.63 -5.28
C THR A 139 -5.71 -19.78 -6.24
N PHE A 140 -6.85 -19.73 -6.91
CA PHE A 140 -7.27 -20.76 -7.85
C PHE A 140 -7.35 -20.17 -9.25
N SER A 141 -6.79 -20.87 -10.24
CA SER A 141 -6.86 -20.47 -11.66
C SER A 141 -7.39 -21.61 -12.52
N GLY A 142 -8.33 -21.32 -13.43
CA GLY A 142 -8.97 -22.35 -14.28
C GLY A 142 -9.91 -21.78 -15.35
N SER A 143 -10.31 -22.62 -16.29
CA SER A 143 -11.08 -22.29 -17.51
C SER A 143 -12.59 -22.10 -17.33
N GLY A 144 -13.08 -21.96 -16.09
CA GLY A 144 -14.48 -21.74 -15.77
C GLY A 144 -14.66 -20.62 -14.74
N LYS A 145 -15.80 -19.93 -14.77
CA LYS A 145 -16.14 -18.80 -13.87
C LYS A 145 -16.34 -19.18 -12.39
N ASP A 146 -16.13 -20.45 -12.03
CA ASP A 146 -16.33 -20.95 -10.67
C ASP A 146 -15.00 -20.99 -9.91
N TYR A 147 -14.85 -20.07 -8.96
CA TYR A 147 -13.79 -20.12 -7.96
C TYR A 147 -13.89 -21.44 -7.18
N GLY A 148 -12.80 -22.20 -7.11
CA GLY A 148 -12.74 -23.41 -6.27
C GLY A 148 -13.36 -24.67 -6.88
N ALA A 149 -13.54 -24.75 -8.20
CA ALA A 149 -13.83 -26.03 -8.84
C ALA A 149 -12.69 -27.02 -8.55
N GLU A 150 -13.01 -28.31 -8.36
CA GLU A 150 -12.05 -29.36 -7.98
C GLU A 150 -10.82 -29.45 -8.92
N ASN A 151 -10.99 -29.07 -10.18
CA ASN A 151 -9.93 -29.07 -11.20
C ASN A 151 -9.13 -27.76 -11.29
N SER A 152 -9.39 -26.80 -10.40
CA SER A 152 -8.71 -25.51 -10.43
C SER A 152 -7.25 -25.68 -10.04
N GLN A 153 -6.35 -25.07 -10.82
CA GLN A 153 -4.93 -25.04 -10.50
C GLN A 153 -4.70 -24.21 -9.24
N LEU A 154 -3.91 -24.76 -8.33
CA LEU A 154 -3.54 -24.16 -7.05
C LEU A 154 -2.28 -23.31 -7.22
N ASN A 155 -2.33 -22.06 -6.77
CA ASN A 155 -1.19 -21.13 -6.78
C ASN A 155 -1.16 -20.29 -5.50
N VAL A 156 -0.01 -19.72 -5.15
CA VAL A 156 0.08 -18.70 -4.08
C VAL A 156 -0.28 -17.31 -4.61
N HIS A 157 -1.06 -16.56 -3.84
CA HIS A 157 -1.37 -15.15 -4.15
C HIS A 157 -0.06 -14.34 -4.26
N GLN A 158 -0.01 -13.36 -5.17
CA GLN A 158 1.25 -12.65 -5.43
C GLN A 158 1.82 -11.96 -4.17
N GLU A 159 0.95 -11.45 -3.31
CA GLU A 159 1.37 -10.76 -2.08
C GLU A 159 1.90 -11.73 -1.03
N ALA A 160 1.21 -12.84 -0.82
CA ALA A 160 1.67 -13.92 0.05
C ALA A 160 3.02 -14.46 -0.44
N PHE A 161 3.18 -14.68 -1.76
CA PHE A 161 4.44 -15.11 -2.35
C PHE A 161 5.58 -14.14 -2.05
N ASN A 162 5.33 -12.83 -2.16
CA ASN A 162 6.36 -11.82 -1.88
C ASN A 162 6.78 -11.85 -0.40
N ILE A 163 5.83 -11.96 0.53
CA ILE A 163 6.10 -12.05 1.96
C ILE A 163 6.88 -13.33 2.27
N ILE A 164 6.42 -14.47 1.77
CA ILE A 164 7.01 -15.80 1.97
C ILE A 164 8.46 -15.86 1.48
N ILE A 165 8.77 -15.24 0.33
CA ILE A 165 10.09 -15.33 -0.30
C ILE A 165 11.05 -14.24 0.19
N PHE A 166 10.57 -13.00 0.30
CA PHE A 166 11.42 -11.86 0.61
C PHE A 166 11.45 -11.53 2.11
N GLY A 167 10.52 -12.07 2.90
CA GLY A 167 10.39 -11.76 4.33
C GLY A 167 9.82 -10.37 4.60
N SER A 168 9.30 -9.71 3.56
CA SER A 168 8.76 -8.36 3.66
C SER A 168 7.63 -8.18 2.67
N GLU A 169 6.61 -7.44 3.08
CA GLU A 169 5.55 -7.02 2.19
C GLU A 169 6.09 -6.06 1.13
N LEU A 170 5.96 -6.42 -0.15
CA LEU A 170 6.23 -5.50 -1.24
C LEU A 170 5.01 -4.61 -1.43
N LEU A 171 5.15 -3.33 -1.08
CA LEU A 171 4.12 -2.34 -1.30
C LEU A 171 3.90 -2.15 -2.81
N PRO A 172 2.63 -2.03 -3.25
CA PRO A 172 2.33 -1.88 -4.67
C PRO A 172 2.97 -0.61 -5.23
N LYS A 173 3.52 -0.72 -6.44
CA LYS A 173 3.99 0.42 -7.22
C LYS A 173 2.86 0.96 -8.06
N MET A 174 2.88 2.26 -8.32
CA MET A 174 1.93 2.91 -9.21
C MET A 174 1.97 2.26 -10.60
N SER A 175 0.80 1.90 -11.11
CA SER A 175 0.61 1.28 -12.42
C SER A 175 -0.80 1.60 -12.93
N ASN A 176 -1.10 1.22 -14.17
CA ASN A 176 -2.47 1.35 -14.69
C ASN A 176 -3.49 0.58 -13.83
N ASP A 177 -3.10 -0.52 -13.18
CA ASP A 177 -3.97 -1.32 -12.32
C ASP A 177 -4.04 -0.83 -10.86
N PHE A 178 -3.11 0.04 -10.46
CA PHE A 178 -3.00 0.56 -9.10
C PHE A 178 -2.66 2.06 -9.13
N PRO A 179 -3.67 2.95 -9.10
CA PRO A 179 -3.53 4.40 -9.33
C PRO A 179 -3.09 5.15 -8.06
N ALA A 180 -2.15 4.58 -7.32
CA ALA A 180 -1.63 5.21 -6.11
C ALA A 180 -0.14 4.95 -5.93
N GLU A 181 0.55 5.95 -5.40
CA GLU A 181 1.98 5.92 -5.10
C GLU A 181 2.20 6.10 -3.60
N GLN A 182 3.09 5.29 -3.03
CA GLN A 182 3.45 5.46 -1.64
C GLN A 182 4.27 6.73 -1.44
N ILE A 183 3.79 7.64 -0.60
CA ILE A 183 4.55 8.79 -0.13
C ILE A 183 5.17 8.50 1.23
N HIS A 184 6.40 8.93 1.43
CA HIS A 184 7.13 8.80 2.67
C HIS A 184 8.05 10.02 2.86
N THR A 185 8.47 10.25 4.09
CA THR A 185 9.37 11.35 4.41
C THR A 185 10.40 10.94 5.45
N HIS A 186 11.64 11.39 5.26
CA HIS A 186 12.68 11.28 6.27
C HIS A 186 12.55 12.36 7.35
N ARG A 187 11.77 13.41 7.08
CA ARG A 187 11.51 14.51 8.00
C ARG A 187 10.74 14.07 9.25
N SER A 188 10.73 14.94 10.24
CA SER A 188 10.11 14.82 11.55
C SER A 188 9.14 15.97 11.78
N TRP A 189 8.34 15.89 12.86
CA TRP A 189 7.38 16.94 13.20
C TRP A 189 8.04 18.30 13.46
N THR A 190 9.30 18.35 13.88
CA THR A 190 10.03 19.62 14.07
C THR A 190 10.34 20.32 12.76
N ASP A 191 10.38 19.58 11.64
CA ASP A 191 10.62 20.14 10.30
C ASP A 191 9.36 20.73 9.68
N LEU A 192 8.17 20.44 10.25
CA LEU A 192 6.89 20.99 9.83
C LEU A 192 6.50 22.15 10.76
N ILE A 193 6.80 23.37 10.32
CA ILE A 193 6.50 24.59 11.07
C ILE A 193 5.13 25.10 10.64
N LEU A 194 4.17 25.02 11.55
CA LEU A 194 2.79 25.45 11.36
C LEU A 194 2.31 26.28 12.57
N PRO A 195 1.23 27.06 12.42
CA PRO A 195 0.56 27.70 13.54
C PRO A 195 0.11 26.66 14.58
N GLN A 196 0.15 27.03 15.86
CA GLN A 196 -0.19 26.11 16.96
C GLN A 196 -1.58 25.49 16.79
N ASN A 197 -2.59 26.28 16.42
CA ASN A 197 -3.94 25.77 16.19
C ASN A 197 -3.99 24.65 15.13
N THR A 198 -3.21 24.78 14.05
CA THR A 198 -3.13 23.75 12.99
C THR A 198 -2.45 22.48 13.51
N LEU A 199 -1.41 22.63 14.36
CA LEU A 199 -0.75 21.49 15.01
C LEU A 199 -1.69 20.77 15.98
N ASP A 200 -2.47 21.51 16.76
CA ASP A 200 -3.46 20.95 17.70
C ASP A 200 -4.55 20.16 16.94
N GLU A 201 -5.02 20.69 15.80
CA GLU A 201 -5.95 19.97 14.92
C GLU A 201 -5.32 18.69 14.34
N LEU A 202 -4.04 18.70 13.96
CA LEU A 202 -3.34 17.49 13.49
C LEU A 202 -3.20 16.46 14.61
N GLN A 203 -2.94 16.88 15.85
CA GLN A 203 -2.92 16.00 17.03
C GLN A 203 -4.30 15.38 17.34
N SER A 204 -5.39 16.05 16.99
CA SER A 204 -6.73 15.47 17.13
C SER A 204 -6.94 14.24 16.24
N ILE A 205 -6.33 14.23 15.03
CA ILE A 205 -6.35 13.07 14.11
C ILE A 205 -5.64 11.88 14.76
N GLU A 206 -4.50 12.16 15.38
CA GLU A 206 -3.71 11.17 16.10
C GLU A 206 -4.50 10.57 17.28
N SER A 207 -5.13 11.44 18.07
CA SER A 207 -5.94 11.05 19.22
C SER A 207 -7.12 10.16 18.79
N TRP A 208 -7.78 10.52 17.68
CA TRP A 208 -8.80 9.68 17.07
C TRP A 208 -8.23 8.33 16.67
N TYR A 209 -7.10 8.29 15.97
CA TYR A 209 -6.51 7.05 15.48
C TYR A 209 -6.22 6.06 16.61
N ASN A 210 -5.59 6.53 17.70
CA ASN A 210 -5.24 5.70 18.85
C ASN A 210 -6.46 5.21 19.64
N SER A 211 -7.58 5.95 19.59
CA SER A 211 -8.77 5.68 20.39
C SER A 211 -9.93 5.08 19.59
N SER A 212 -9.83 5.04 18.25
CA SER A 212 -10.92 4.67 17.34
C SER A 212 -11.43 3.26 17.61
N ARG A 213 -10.52 2.31 17.85
CA ARG A 213 -10.88 0.94 18.18
C ARG A 213 -11.70 0.86 19.47
N ILE A 214 -11.25 1.51 20.53
CA ILE A 214 -11.96 1.56 21.83
C ILE A 214 -13.34 2.21 21.64
N LEU A 215 -13.40 3.33 20.92
CA LEU A 215 -14.65 4.05 20.67
C LEU A 215 -15.67 3.21 19.89
N MET A 216 -15.22 2.48 18.86
CA MET A 216 -16.11 1.73 17.99
C MET A 216 -16.45 0.34 18.56
N GLU A 217 -15.46 -0.39 19.09
CA GLU A 217 -15.63 -1.75 19.63
C GLU A 217 -16.08 -1.71 21.10
N ASP A 218 -15.23 -1.21 22.01
CA ASP A 218 -15.48 -1.30 23.45
C ASP A 218 -16.68 -0.48 23.91
N TRP A 219 -16.94 0.67 23.26
CA TRP A 219 -18.08 1.55 23.59
C TRP A 219 -19.32 1.30 22.72
N ASP A 220 -19.32 0.29 21.82
CA ASP A 220 -20.43 -0.07 20.91
C ASP A 220 -20.99 1.13 20.11
N MET A 221 -20.13 2.06 19.69
CA MET A 221 -20.57 3.24 18.93
C MET A 221 -20.80 2.98 17.44
N GLN A 222 -20.52 1.75 16.96
CA GLN A 222 -20.72 1.34 15.56
C GLN A 222 -22.15 1.58 15.05
N LYS A 223 -23.17 1.52 15.93
CA LYS A 223 -24.58 1.79 15.56
C LYS A 223 -24.89 3.28 15.41
N LYS A 224 -24.04 4.16 15.94
CA LYS A 224 -24.27 5.61 16.02
C LYS A 224 -23.31 6.42 15.15
N LEU A 225 -22.10 5.93 14.95
CA LEU A 225 -21.04 6.61 14.20
C LEU A 225 -20.71 5.83 12.92
N LYS A 226 -20.48 6.56 11.84
CA LYS A 226 -19.91 5.96 10.63
C LYS A 226 -18.44 5.60 10.90
N PRO A 227 -17.93 4.47 10.39
CA PRO A 227 -16.53 4.12 10.50
C PRO A 227 -15.64 5.09 9.69
N GLY A 228 -14.36 5.12 10.04
CA GLY A 228 -13.34 5.95 9.39
C GLY A 228 -13.30 7.41 9.79
N PHE A 229 -12.23 8.07 9.36
CA PHE A 229 -11.97 9.48 9.62
C PHE A 229 -11.52 10.17 8.35
N ARG A 230 -12.31 11.15 7.94
CA ARG A 230 -12.07 11.93 6.73
C ARG A 230 -11.63 13.32 7.15
N VAL A 231 -10.46 13.69 6.67
CA VAL A 231 -9.85 14.99 6.95
C VAL A 231 -9.66 15.74 5.64
N LEU A 232 -10.01 17.01 5.65
CA LEU A 232 -9.74 17.92 4.55
C LEU A 232 -8.64 18.90 4.96
N PHE A 233 -7.49 18.83 4.30
CA PHE A 233 -6.44 19.83 4.35
C PHE A 233 -6.70 20.88 3.28
N TYR A 234 -6.81 22.14 3.68
CA TYR A 234 -7.04 23.22 2.72
C TYR A 234 -6.17 24.44 3.01
N GLY A 235 -5.74 25.11 1.95
CA GLY A 235 -4.85 26.26 2.04
C GLY A 235 -4.03 26.45 0.78
N ASP A 236 -3.28 27.54 0.69
CA ASP A 236 -2.46 27.83 -0.49
C ASP A 236 -1.45 26.69 -0.78
N PRO A 237 -1.03 26.50 -2.05
CA PRO A 237 0.02 25.55 -2.38
C PRO A 237 1.32 25.88 -1.61
N GLY A 238 2.11 24.85 -1.30
CA GLY A 238 3.41 25.05 -0.63
C GLY A 238 3.37 25.30 0.89
N THR A 239 2.20 25.14 1.52
CA THR A 239 2.00 25.31 2.97
C THR A 239 2.23 24.03 3.79
N GLY A 240 2.64 22.92 3.17
CA GLY A 240 3.04 21.69 3.87
C GLY A 240 1.98 20.59 4.01
N LYS A 241 0.86 20.66 3.28
CA LYS A 241 -0.23 19.66 3.30
C LYS A 241 0.26 18.21 3.07
N THR A 242 1.01 17.99 1.99
CA THR A 242 1.56 16.66 1.62
C THR A 242 2.62 16.18 2.63
N LEU A 243 3.41 17.10 3.19
CA LEU A 243 4.38 16.79 4.24
C LEU A 243 3.68 16.37 5.54
N ALA A 244 2.60 17.05 5.93
CA ALA A 244 1.79 16.70 7.09
C ALA A 244 1.17 15.30 6.96
N ALA A 245 0.62 14.97 5.78
CA ALA A 245 0.10 13.63 5.51
C ALA A 245 1.19 12.54 5.64
N SER A 246 2.39 12.79 5.10
CA SER A 246 3.53 11.87 5.19
C SER A 246 4.02 11.69 6.64
N LEU A 247 4.01 12.76 7.44
CA LEU A 247 4.36 12.73 8.87
C LEU A 247 3.33 11.97 9.71
N LEU A 248 2.03 12.13 9.43
CA LEU A 248 0.97 11.33 10.06
C LEU A 248 1.16 9.84 9.78
N GLY A 249 1.52 9.45 8.56
CA GLY A 249 1.87 8.05 8.25
C GLY A 249 3.08 7.53 9.00
N LYS A 250 4.16 8.32 9.04
CA LYS A 250 5.37 7.96 9.81
C LYS A 250 5.05 7.77 11.30
N TYR A 251 4.23 8.65 11.86
CA TYR A 251 3.85 8.60 13.26
C TYR A 251 2.96 7.39 13.59
N THR A 252 1.92 7.17 12.77
CA THR A 252 0.99 6.03 12.92
C THR A 252 1.60 4.70 12.48
N LYS A 253 2.84 4.70 11.95
CA LYS A 253 3.54 3.56 11.36
C LYS A 253 2.73 2.89 10.23
N ARG A 254 2.03 3.69 9.42
CA ARG A 254 1.23 3.23 8.30
C ARG A 254 1.74 3.78 6.97
N PRO A 255 1.73 2.95 5.90
CA PRO A 255 1.94 3.44 4.55
C PRO A 255 0.90 4.51 4.20
N VAL A 256 1.36 5.59 3.57
CA VAL A 256 0.50 6.63 2.99
C VAL A 256 0.54 6.47 1.49
N PHE A 257 -0.62 6.31 0.88
CA PHE A 257 -0.76 6.20 -0.56
C PHE A 257 -1.38 7.47 -1.10
N ARG A 258 -0.61 8.23 -1.89
CA ARG A 258 -1.12 9.33 -2.69
C ARG A 258 -1.85 8.77 -3.90
N VAL A 259 -3.14 9.02 -3.98
CA VAL A 259 -3.98 8.61 -5.10
C VAL A 259 -3.91 9.66 -6.19
N ASP A 260 -3.55 9.26 -7.40
CA ASP A 260 -3.59 10.13 -8.57
C ASP A 260 -4.98 10.05 -9.20
N VAL A 261 -5.78 11.10 -8.98
CA VAL A 261 -7.15 11.12 -9.49
C VAL A 261 -7.21 11.41 -10.99
N SER A 262 -6.15 11.97 -11.57
CA SER A 262 -6.09 12.15 -13.02
C SER A 262 -5.99 10.81 -13.76
N MET A 263 -5.34 9.81 -13.16
CA MET A 263 -5.29 8.43 -13.69
C MET A 263 -6.65 7.73 -13.62
N LEU A 264 -7.50 8.13 -12.67
CA LEU A 264 -8.83 7.55 -12.49
C LEU A 264 -9.83 8.00 -13.56
N VAL A 265 -9.72 9.23 -14.08
CA VAL A 265 -10.70 9.77 -15.06
C VAL A 265 -10.36 9.35 -16.50
N SER A 266 -9.81 8.14 -16.68
CA SER A 266 -9.32 7.68 -17.99
C SER A 266 -10.44 7.18 -18.93
N LYS A 267 -10.11 6.98 -20.21
CA LYS A 267 -11.06 6.74 -21.33
C LYS A 267 -11.88 5.43 -21.26
N TYR A 268 -11.65 4.56 -20.28
CA TYR A 268 -12.23 3.22 -20.22
C TYR A 268 -13.26 3.09 -19.10
N ILE A 269 -14.53 3.28 -19.47
CA ILE A 269 -15.70 3.19 -18.58
C ILE A 269 -15.73 1.80 -17.92
N GLY A 270 -15.70 1.77 -16.58
CA GLY A 270 -15.86 0.56 -15.76
C GLY A 270 -14.56 -0.09 -15.24
N GLU A 271 -13.41 0.14 -15.88
CA GLU A 271 -12.11 -0.32 -15.35
C GLU A 271 -11.71 0.49 -14.10
N THR A 272 -12.02 1.79 -14.11
CA THR A 272 -11.80 2.72 -13.00
C THR A 272 -12.45 2.27 -11.69
N GLU A 273 -13.72 1.85 -11.72
CA GLU A 273 -14.44 1.42 -10.51
C GLU A 273 -13.80 0.17 -9.90
N LYS A 274 -13.36 -0.78 -10.74
CA LYS A 274 -12.67 -1.99 -10.29
C LYS A 274 -11.32 -1.67 -9.67
N GLN A 275 -10.56 -0.73 -10.25
CA GLN A 275 -9.28 -0.28 -9.70
C GLN A 275 -9.47 0.47 -8.38
N LEU A 276 -10.47 1.35 -8.30
CA LEU A 276 -10.83 2.05 -7.06
C LEU A 276 -11.28 1.08 -5.97
N SER A 277 -12.16 0.12 -6.27
CA SER A 277 -12.58 -0.89 -5.29
C SER A 277 -11.35 -1.59 -4.73
N LYS A 278 -10.48 -2.13 -5.59
CA LYS A 278 -9.23 -2.80 -5.19
C LYS A 278 -8.33 -1.92 -4.33
N LEU A 279 -8.16 -0.64 -4.66
CA LEU A 279 -7.35 0.30 -3.89
C LEU A 279 -7.91 0.48 -2.48
N PHE A 280 -9.21 0.76 -2.37
CA PHE A 280 -9.89 0.95 -1.08
C PHE A 280 -9.92 -0.34 -0.26
N ASP A 281 -10.20 -1.48 -0.88
CA ASP A 281 -10.24 -2.79 -0.20
C ASP A 281 -8.85 -3.15 0.35
N LYS A 282 -7.79 -2.94 -0.44
CA LYS A 282 -6.39 -3.11 0.03
C LYS A 282 -6.04 -2.15 1.16
N ALA A 283 -6.43 -0.89 1.02
CA ALA A 283 -6.15 0.13 2.03
C ALA A 283 -6.87 -0.17 3.35
N GLU A 284 -8.08 -0.73 3.30
CA GLU A 284 -8.84 -1.12 4.48
C GLU A 284 -8.21 -2.34 5.16
N ASN A 285 -7.94 -3.41 4.40
CA ASN A 285 -7.33 -4.64 4.92
C ASN A 285 -5.95 -4.40 5.57
N LYS A 286 -5.18 -3.46 5.02
CA LYS A 286 -3.80 -3.17 5.45
C LYS A 286 -3.67 -1.90 6.28
N ASN A 287 -4.80 -1.25 6.60
CA ASN A 287 -4.87 0.01 7.34
C ASN A 287 -3.96 1.11 6.77
N TRP A 288 -3.96 1.25 5.44
CA TRP A 288 -3.23 2.33 4.77
C TRP A 288 -3.96 3.67 4.95
N ILE A 289 -3.18 4.75 4.92
CA ILE A 289 -3.72 6.11 4.84
C ILE A 289 -3.85 6.46 3.36
N LEU A 290 -5.06 6.84 2.93
CA LEU A 290 -5.28 7.33 1.57
C LEU A 290 -5.16 8.85 1.56
N PHE A 291 -4.25 9.38 0.74
CA PHE A 291 -4.05 10.80 0.53
C PHE A 291 -4.49 11.18 -0.88
N PHE A 292 -5.50 12.03 -1.00
CA PHE A 292 -5.97 12.56 -2.28
C PHE A 292 -5.46 13.99 -2.42
N ASP A 293 -4.51 14.22 -3.32
CA ASP A 293 -4.05 15.58 -3.63
C ASP A 293 -4.98 16.24 -4.66
N GLU A 294 -4.97 17.58 -4.69
CA GLU A 294 -5.77 18.37 -5.65
C GLU A 294 -7.26 17.99 -5.69
N ALA A 295 -7.86 17.77 -4.52
CA ALA A 295 -9.26 17.38 -4.40
C ALA A 295 -10.23 18.36 -5.12
N ASP A 296 -9.86 19.63 -5.27
CA ASP A 296 -10.62 20.60 -6.06
C ASP A 296 -10.72 20.24 -7.54
N ALA A 297 -9.80 19.49 -8.13
CA ALA A 297 -9.95 18.99 -9.50
C ALA A 297 -11.09 17.97 -9.62
N ILE A 298 -11.37 17.25 -8.53
CA ILE A 298 -12.44 16.23 -8.43
C ILE A 298 -13.80 16.90 -8.15
N PHE A 299 -13.80 17.95 -7.32
CA PHE A 299 -15.01 18.56 -6.76
C PHE A 299 -15.33 19.95 -7.31
N GLY A 300 -14.46 20.49 -8.15
CA GLY A 300 -14.49 21.85 -8.69
C GLY A 300 -15.58 22.05 -9.74
N LYS A 301 -16.82 22.19 -9.26
CA LYS A 301 -18.06 22.40 -10.03
C LYS A 301 -18.32 21.28 -11.04
N ARG A 302 -19.38 20.50 -10.76
CA ARG A 302 -20.06 19.66 -11.77
C ARG A 302 -20.10 20.45 -13.08
N THR A 303 -19.39 19.98 -14.09
CA THR A 303 -19.48 20.61 -15.41
C THR A 303 -20.96 20.59 -15.80
N ASN A 304 -21.47 21.73 -16.29
CA ASN A 304 -22.80 21.75 -16.89
C ASN A 304 -22.79 20.67 -17.96
N VAL A 305 -23.57 19.59 -17.74
CA VAL A 305 -23.60 18.40 -18.60
C VAL A 305 -23.91 18.87 -20.01
N ARG A 306 -22.89 18.86 -20.88
CA ARG A 306 -23.03 19.20 -22.29
C ARG A 306 -22.97 17.94 -23.16
N ASP A 307 -22.17 16.96 -22.74
CA ASP A 307 -21.97 15.72 -23.50
C ASP A 307 -22.11 14.44 -22.65
N ALA A 308 -22.26 13.29 -23.32
CA ALA A 308 -22.34 11.98 -22.68
C ALA A 308 -21.07 11.65 -21.86
N HIS A 309 -19.90 12.14 -22.27
CA HIS A 309 -18.64 11.99 -21.53
C HIS A 309 -18.67 12.67 -20.16
N ASP A 310 -19.30 13.85 -20.04
CA ASP A 310 -19.46 14.55 -18.75
C ASP A 310 -20.31 13.73 -17.77
N LYS A 311 -21.30 13.00 -18.29
CA LYS A 311 -22.19 12.17 -17.46
C LYS A 311 -21.43 11.00 -16.80
N TYR A 312 -20.52 10.36 -17.53
CA TYR A 312 -19.71 9.25 -17.01
C TYR A 312 -18.65 9.73 -16.00
N ALA A 313 -17.96 10.83 -16.28
CA ALA A 313 -17.04 11.43 -15.32
C ALA A 313 -17.74 11.80 -13.99
N ASN A 314 -18.97 12.32 -14.06
CA ASN A 314 -19.78 12.60 -12.87
C ASN A 314 -20.20 11.32 -12.10
N GLN A 315 -20.38 10.18 -12.77
CA GLN A 315 -20.67 8.89 -12.12
C GLN A 315 -19.45 8.36 -11.38
N GLU A 316 -18.26 8.41 -11.98
CA GLU A 316 -17.01 7.98 -11.34
C GLU A 316 -16.68 8.82 -10.11
N VAL A 317 -16.85 10.15 -10.19
CA VAL A 317 -16.72 11.05 -9.04
C VAL A 317 -17.74 10.71 -7.94
N SER A 318 -18.97 10.35 -8.31
CA SER A 318 -20.00 9.94 -7.34
C SER A 318 -19.65 8.62 -6.66
N TYR A 319 -19.10 7.66 -7.40
CA TYR A 319 -18.60 6.39 -6.85
C TYR A 319 -17.42 6.63 -5.90
N LEU A 320 -16.44 7.44 -6.30
CA LEU A 320 -15.30 7.82 -5.45
C LEU A 320 -15.77 8.47 -4.14
N LEU A 321 -16.72 9.40 -4.20
CA LEU A 321 -17.32 10.02 -3.02
C LEU A 321 -17.98 8.99 -2.10
N GLN A 322 -18.73 8.05 -2.66
CA GLN A 322 -19.35 6.99 -1.89
C GLN A 322 -18.30 6.13 -1.19
N ARG A 323 -17.22 5.75 -1.89
CA ARG A 323 -16.12 4.97 -1.31
C ARG A 323 -15.38 5.74 -0.20
N ILE A 324 -15.13 7.04 -0.40
CA ILE A 324 -14.56 7.91 0.64
C ILE A 324 -15.47 7.94 1.88
N GLU A 325 -16.78 7.93 1.70
CA GLU A 325 -17.73 7.97 2.82
C GLU A 325 -17.86 6.67 3.60
N THR A 326 -17.63 5.53 2.95
CA THR A 326 -17.78 4.18 3.53
C THR A 326 -16.48 3.60 4.06
N PHE A 327 -15.33 4.14 3.64
CA PHE A 327 -14.02 3.64 4.06
C PHE A 327 -13.81 3.78 5.57
N SER A 328 -13.40 2.69 6.22
CA SER A 328 -13.24 2.62 7.67
C SER A 328 -11.89 3.14 8.19
N GLY A 329 -10.93 3.43 7.31
CA GLY A 329 -9.62 3.95 7.67
C GLY A 329 -9.52 5.49 7.69
N LEU A 330 -8.28 6.00 7.70
CA LEU A 330 -7.98 7.42 7.63
C LEU A 330 -7.83 7.86 6.16
N ILE A 331 -8.66 8.81 5.73
CA ILE A 331 -8.54 9.49 4.43
C ILE A 331 -8.22 10.95 4.65
N ILE A 332 -7.22 11.44 3.93
CA ILE A 332 -6.82 12.84 3.91
C ILE A 332 -7.01 13.35 2.48
N LEU A 333 -7.77 14.43 2.31
CA LEU A 333 -7.92 15.14 1.05
C LEU A 333 -7.20 16.48 1.17
N ALA A 334 -6.36 16.85 0.20
CA ALA A 334 -5.73 18.15 0.13
C ALA A 334 -6.33 18.98 -1.00
N SER A 335 -6.54 20.26 -0.78
CA SER A 335 -7.02 21.19 -1.81
C SER A 335 -6.48 22.61 -1.62
N ASN A 336 -6.41 23.36 -2.71
CA ASN A 336 -5.84 24.72 -2.76
C ASN A 336 -6.88 25.85 -2.50
N PHE A 337 -7.96 25.56 -1.77
CA PHE A 337 -9.20 26.36 -1.72
C PHE A 337 -9.08 27.90 -1.72
N LYS A 338 -9.42 28.51 -2.87
CA LYS A 338 -9.64 29.96 -3.00
C LYS A 338 -11.10 30.44 -3.06
N ASN A 339 -12.15 29.61 -3.28
CA ASN A 339 -13.59 29.98 -3.06
C ASN A 339 -14.72 28.96 -3.47
N ASN A 340 -14.44 27.72 -3.92
CA ASN A 340 -15.43 26.93 -4.71
C ASN A 340 -16.07 25.67 -4.07
N MET A 341 -15.96 25.41 -2.76
CA MET A 341 -16.60 24.21 -2.15
C MET A 341 -17.95 24.54 -1.51
N ASP A 342 -18.98 23.76 -1.87
CA ASP A 342 -20.28 23.86 -1.23
C ASP A 342 -20.22 23.33 0.22
N LYS A 343 -21.01 23.94 1.11
CA LYS A 343 -21.22 23.53 2.51
C LYS A 343 -21.70 22.09 2.62
N ALA A 344 -22.37 21.56 1.59
CA ALA A 344 -22.77 20.16 1.54
C ALA A 344 -21.59 19.17 1.51
N PHE A 345 -20.45 19.58 0.94
CA PHE A 345 -19.25 18.75 0.86
C PHE A 345 -18.43 18.84 2.16
N THR A 346 -18.21 20.03 2.71
CA THR A 346 -17.47 20.18 3.99
C THR A 346 -18.10 19.40 5.13
N ARG A 347 -19.44 19.26 5.16
CA ARG A 347 -20.18 18.47 6.16
C ARG A 347 -19.86 16.97 6.15
N ARG A 348 -19.22 16.45 5.10
CA ARG A 348 -18.85 15.03 4.99
C ARG A 348 -17.53 14.69 5.70
N PHE A 349 -16.78 15.72 6.11
CA PHE A 349 -15.50 15.57 6.79
C PHE A 349 -15.68 15.70 8.30
N GLN A 350 -14.97 14.87 9.05
CA GLN A 350 -14.90 14.98 10.51
C GLN A 350 -14.03 16.16 10.92
N SER A 351 -12.99 16.47 10.15
CA SER A 351 -12.07 17.57 10.42
C SER A 351 -11.70 18.31 9.12
N CYS A 352 -11.69 19.63 9.18
CA CYS A 352 -11.28 20.52 8.10
C CYS A 352 -10.15 21.42 8.61
N ILE A 353 -8.91 21.11 8.25
CA ILE A 353 -7.70 21.74 8.77
C ILE A 353 -7.18 22.79 7.80
N LYS A 354 -7.04 24.02 8.28
CA LYS A 354 -6.51 25.13 7.49
C LYS A 354 -4.99 25.21 7.59
N PHE A 355 -4.34 25.18 6.44
CA PHE A 355 -2.92 25.47 6.27
C PHE A 355 -2.77 26.91 5.76
N SER A 356 -2.56 27.84 6.68
CA SER A 356 -2.33 29.25 6.33
C SER A 356 -0.89 29.50 5.90
N ASN A 357 -0.68 30.57 5.12
CA ASN A 357 0.67 31.07 4.87
C ASN A 357 1.37 31.42 6.19
N PRO A 358 2.67 31.09 6.32
CA PRO A 358 3.41 31.33 7.54
C PRO A 358 3.53 32.84 7.80
N LYS A 359 3.32 33.24 9.05
CA LYS A 359 3.57 34.59 9.56
C LYS A 359 5.08 34.81 9.73
N TYR A 360 5.47 36.04 10.06
CA TYR A 360 6.86 36.44 10.32
C TYR A 360 7.64 35.42 11.16
N GLU A 361 7.15 35.08 12.37
CA GLU A 361 7.86 34.19 13.29
C GLU A 361 8.03 32.78 12.72
N GLU A 362 7.00 32.28 12.03
CA GLU A 362 7.00 30.96 11.38
C GLU A 362 7.97 30.95 10.18
N ARG A 363 7.97 31.99 9.34
CA ARG A 363 8.92 32.15 8.23
C ARG A 363 10.35 32.19 8.72
N LEU A 364 10.63 32.96 9.77
CA LEU A 364 11.97 33.04 10.37
C LEU A 364 12.43 31.67 10.87
N ARG A 365 11.55 30.92 11.53
CA ARG A 365 11.84 29.54 11.95
C ARG A 365 12.10 28.63 10.75
N ILE A 366 11.31 28.74 9.67
CA ILE A 366 11.51 27.93 8.46
C ILE A 366 12.89 28.22 7.85
N TRP A 367 13.26 29.48 7.72
CA TRP A 367 14.58 29.89 7.23
C TRP A 367 15.70 29.31 8.08
N ARG A 368 15.67 29.54 9.40
CA ARG A 368 16.73 29.07 10.31
C ARG A 368 16.86 27.56 10.36
N HIS A 369 15.73 26.85 10.33
CA HIS A 369 15.71 25.39 10.43
C HIS A 369 16.16 24.69 9.15
N ASN A 370 15.92 25.29 7.98
CA ASN A 370 16.20 24.65 6.69
C ASN A 370 17.47 25.18 6.00
N MET A 371 18.09 26.25 6.50
CA MET A 371 19.34 26.76 5.94
C MET A 371 20.48 25.76 6.22
N PRO A 372 21.22 25.29 5.19
CA PRO A 372 22.37 24.42 5.40
C PRO A 372 23.46 25.11 6.22
N GLU A 373 24.03 24.40 7.19
CA GLU A 373 25.11 24.91 8.04
C GLU A 373 26.38 25.31 7.26
N GLN A 374 26.56 24.75 6.06
CA GLN A 374 27.68 25.04 5.18
C GLN A 374 27.59 26.42 4.54
N LEU A 375 26.38 26.98 4.38
CA LEU A 375 26.20 28.28 3.75
C LEU A 375 26.57 29.41 4.72
N LYS A 376 27.56 30.21 4.34
CA LYS A 376 27.94 31.41 5.10
C LYS A 376 27.18 32.62 4.57
N LEU A 377 26.17 33.05 5.32
CA LEU A 377 25.40 34.25 5.02
C LEU A 377 26.23 35.51 5.30
N GLU A 378 26.68 36.20 4.25
CA GLU A 378 27.43 37.45 4.39
C GLU A 378 26.46 38.64 4.45
N GLU A 379 26.45 39.36 5.57
CA GLU A 379 25.63 40.57 5.77
C GLU A 379 24.11 40.39 5.63
N ILE A 380 23.62 39.15 5.58
CA ILE A 380 22.19 38.83 5.48
C ILE A 380 21.61 38.59 6.88
N LYS A 381 20.59 39.38 7.24
CA LYS A 381 19.75 39.12 8.42
C LYS A 381 18.46 38.42 8.00
N LEU A 382 18.31 37.16 8.40
CA LEU A 382 17.11 36.37 8.09
C LEU A 382 15.83 36.98 8.68
N GLU A 383 15.95 37.75 9.76
CA GLU A 383 14.85 38.50 10.36
C GLU A 383 14.28 39.53 9.38
N GLU A 384 15.15 40.28 8.69
CA GLU A 384 14.71 41.30 7.72
C GLU A 384 14.08 40.64 6.49
N ILE A 385 14.62 39.50 6.04
CA ILE A 385 14.08 38.72 4.92
C ILE A 385 12.71 38.13 5.29
N ALA A 386 12.60 37.53 6.47
CA ALA A 386 11.35 36.91 6.92
C ALA A 386 10.24 37.93 7.15
N ASP A 387 10.57 39.16 7.57
CA ASP A 387 9.58 40.22 7.75
C ASP A 387 9.10 40.79 6.41
N ARG A 388 10.04 41.15 5.53
CA ARG A 388 9.75 41.83 4.25
C ARG A 388 9.07 40.95 3.21
N TYR A 389 9.41 39.65 3.15
CA TYR A 389 8.96 38.76 2.07
C TYR A 389 7.96 37.70 2.55
N GLU A 390 6.72 37.80 2.08
CA GLU A 390 5.64 36.85 2.32
C GLU A 390 5.77 35.57 1.47
N LEU A 391 6.67 34.70 1.92
CA LEU A 391 7.00 33.43 1.27
C LEU A 391 6.32 32.23 1.96
N THR A 392 5.89 31.24 1.18
CA THR A 392 5.43 29.95 1.71
C THR A 392 6.62 29.06 2.10
N GLY A 393 6.37 27.97 2.83
CA GLY A 393 7.42 27.00 3.17
C GLY A 393 8.10 26.42 1.92
N SER A 394 7.33 26.09 0.89
CA SER A 394 7.91 25.64 -0.38
C SER A 394 8.71 26.71 -1.11
N ASN A 395 8.30 27.99 -1.11
CA ASN A 395 9.12 29.04 -1.72
C ASN A 395 10.46 29.17 -1.00
N ILE A 396 10.46 29.17 0.34
CA ILE A 396 11.69 29.23 1.13
C ILE A 396 12.62 28.07 0.77
N MET A 397 12.09 26.83 0.70
CA MET A 397 12.88 25.67 0.28
C MET A 397 13.46 25.82 -1.14
N ASN A 398 12.67 26.31 -2.10
CA ASN A 398 13.14 26.54 -3.46
C ASN A 398 14.26 27.60 -3.50
N ILE A 399 14.14 28.67 -2.71
CA ILE A 399 15.17 29.71 -2.64
C ILE A 399 16.46 29.15 -2.03
N ILE A 400 16.36 28.41 -0.92
CA ILE A 400 17.51 27.76 -0.28
C ILE A 400 18.19 26.82 -1.29
N GLN A 401 17.43 26.06 -2.06
CA GLN A 401 17.96 25.17 -3.08
C GLN A 401 18.68 25.94 -4.20
N ASP A 402 18.06 26.99 -4.76
CA ASP A 402 18.65 27.81 -5.84
C ASP A 402 19.94 28.47 -5.36
N VAL A 403 19.94 29.07 -4.17
CA VAL A 403 21.12 29.68 -3.56
C VAL A 403 22.22 28.65 -3.32
N SER A 404 21.89 27.49 -2.76
CA SER A 404 22.86 26.40 -2.53
C SER A 404 23.53 25.97 -3.84
N LEU A 405 22.74 25.76 -4.90
CA LEU A 405 23.25 25.36 -6.20
C LEU A 405 24.14 26.44 -6.84
N LYS A 406 23.75 27.71 -6.74
CA LYS A 406 24.56 28.84 -7.23
C LYS A 406 25.89 28.92 -6.50
N THR A 407 25.87 28.84 -5.17
CA THR A 407 27.08 28.88 -4.35
C THR A 407 28.02 27.71 -4.65
N ILE A 408 27.49 26.49 -4.82
CA ILE A 408 28.27 25.32 -5.22
C ILE A 408 28.87 25.52 -6.62
N ALA A 409 28.10 26.06 -7.57
CA ALA A 409 28.54 26.29 -8.94
C ALA A 409 29.66 27.34 -9.04
N LEU A 410 29.72 28.30 -8.11
CA LEU A 410 30.81 29.28 -8.03
C LEU A 410 32.14 28.67 -7.54
N MET A 411 32.13 27.43 -7.04
CA MET A 411 33.31 26.76 -6.45
C MET A 411 33.99 27.58 -5.35
N ASP A 412 33.22 28.41 -4.63
CA ASP A 412 33.73 29.14 -3.48
C ASP A 412 34.01 28.15 -2.33
N PRO A 413 35.27 28.02 -1.86
CA PRO A 413 35.61 27.11 -0.76
C PRO A 413 34.91 27.45 0.56
N ASP A 414 34.47 28.70 0.74
CA ASP A 414 33.76 29.15 1.94
C ASP A 414 32.24 29.08 1.82
N PHE A 415 31.71 28.70 0.65
CA PHE A 415 30.28 28.68 0.34
C PHE A 415 29.54 29.94 0.79
N ARG A 416 30.07 31.12 0.43
CA ARG A 416 29.48 32.41 0.82
C ARG A 416 28.23 32.69 0.01
N VAL A 417 27.24 33.28 0.66
CA VAL A 417 26.00 33.75 0.07
C VAL A 417 25.96 35.25 0.20
N SER A 418 26.00 35.94 -0.95
CA SER A 418 25.84 37.40 -1.00
C SER A 418 24.37 37.82 -0.92
N PRO A 419 24.07 39.02 -0.40
CA PRO A 419 22.70 39.54 -0.36
C PRO A 419 22.03 39.58 -1.75
N ASP A 420 22.78 39.97 -2.79
CA ASP A 420 22.28 40.03 -4.17
C ASP A 420 21.85 38.66 -4.70
N MET A 421 22.62 37.62 -4.38
CA MET A 421 22.29 36.24 -4.77
C MET A 421 20.96 35.80 -4.16
N LEU A 422 20.79 36.02 -2.85
CA LEU A 422 19.57 35.66 -2.15
C LEU A 422 18.37 36.46 -2.67
N LEU A 423 18.52 37.77 -2.86
CA LEU A 423 17.45 38.64 -3.38
C LEU A 423 17.05 38.27 -4.81
N GLU A 424 18.00 37.89 -5.67
CA GLU A 424 17.70 37.40 -7.01
C GLU A 424 16.85 36.12 -6.95
N SER A 425 17.20 35.17 -6.07
CA SER A 425 16.44 33.94 -5.88
C SER A 425 15.04 34.20 -5.29
N ILE A 426 14.90 35.13 -4.34
CA ILE A 426 13.57 35.56 -3.83
C ILE A 426 12.76 36.17 -4.97
N ARG A 427 13.35 37.05 -5.79
CA ARG A 427 12.66 37.68 -6.91
C ARG A 427 12.16 36.65 -7.92
N LYS A 428 12.96 35.61 -8.22
CA LYS A 428 12.53 34.51 -9.10
C LYS A 428 11.27 33.81 -8.60
N GLU A 429 11.19 33.50 -7.31
CA GLU A 429 9.99 32.87 -6.73
C GLU A 429 8.77 33.80 -6.76
N TYR A 430 8.93 35.11 -6.51
CA TYR A 430 7.84 36.08 -6.64
C TYR A 430 7.30 36.17 -8.07
N VAL A 431 8.19 36.22 -9.06
CA VAL A 431 7.82 36.24 -10.48
C VAL A 431 7.09 34.95 -10.88
N LYS A 432 7.53 33.80 -10.37
CA LYS A 432 6.90 32.50 -10.62
C LYS A 432 5.46 32.40 -10.07
N GLU A 433 5.15 33.14 -9.01
CA GLU A 433 3.81 33.19 -8.42
C GLU A 433 2.95 34.37 -8.90
N ASP A 434 3.39 35.11 -9.93
CA ASP A 434 2.76 36.34 -10.40
C ASP A 434 2.54 37.38 -9.29
N LYS A 435 3.42 37.40 -8.28
CA LYS A 435 3.39 38.36 -7.16
C LYS A 435 4.27 39.57 -7.46
N ILE A 436 3.83 40.74 -7.03
CA ILE A 436 4.63 41.97 -7.10
C ILE A 436 5.78 41.87 -6.08
N PHE A 437 7.01 42.04 -6.55
CA PHE A 437 8.19 42.10 -5.68
C PHE A 437 8.22 43.46 -4.95
N PRO A 438 8.20 43.48 -3.60
CA PRO A 438 8.09 44.70 -2.81
C PRO A 438 9.38 45.52 -2.72
#